data_AF-S5MH26-F1
#
_entry.id   AF-S5MH26-F1
#
_cell.length_a   1.000
_cell.length_b   1.000
_cell.length_c   1.000
_cell.angle_alpha   90.00
_cell.angle_beta   90.00
_cell.angle_gamma   90.00
#
_symmetry.space_group_name_H-M   'P 1'
#
loop_
_entity.id
_entity.type
_entity.pdbx_description
1 polymer ?
#
loop_
_entity_poly.entity_id
_entity_poly.type
_entity_poly.pdbx_seq_one_letter_code
_entity_poly.pdbx_strand_id
1 'polypeptide(L)'
;MKKITTLKEFINNISGQWFKDFFLEKVDSLRLGFLENSDQTFGDFKPDIKIMNYILNGIKESVANIDSLEELKAFIAKYSFNNNAKGNLKIIGDEIQSELIETLNKNPNNIQEKITEIIIKMQINNITRNIKYSVDTLETLLSKIGEDTLIEDVLLEDIEYIINENYKISLEKLKIWSKQNPIQSKNYEDELEILESDKSFIEKKMASEIIEHYFNTIIGADIDENEITNLNPQNLNSNSKIIIFNKGIMICDELYSKLSLINKMLESKVIFKK
;
A
#
# COMPACT_ATOMS: atom_id res chain seq x y z
N MET A 1 27.25 9.42 11.24
CA MET A 1 26.43 8.22 11.01
C MET A 1 26.74 7.21 12.08
N LYS A 2 25.73 6.66 12.75
CA LYS A 2 25.89 5.58 13.73
C LYS A 2 26.47 4.36 12.97
N LYS A 3 27.51 3.71 13.50
CA LYS A 3 28.07 2.52 12.85
C LYS A 3 27.03 1.41 12.94
N ILE A 4 26.52 0.96 11.80
CA ILE A 4 25.61 -0.19 11.72
C ILE A 4 26.45 -1.44 11.95
N THR A 5 26.11 -2.22 12.96
CA THR A 5 26.89 -3.40 13.37
C THR A 5 26.15 -4.70 13.14
N THR A 6 24.83 -4.72 13.31
CA THR A 6 24.00 -5.93 13.16
C THR A 6 22.96 -5.78 12.05
N LEU A 7 22.40 -6.92 11.62
CA LEU A 7 21.28 -6.95 10.69
C LEU A 7 20.06 -6.20 11.24
N LYS A 8 19.74 -6.32 12.54
CA LYS A 8 18.64 -5.58 13.16
C LYS A 8 18.81 -4.07 13.05
N GLU A 9 20.01 -3.55 13.32
CA GLU A 9 20.29 -2.11 13.18
C GLU A 9 20.15 -1.64 11.74
N PHE A 10 20.62 -2.45 10.78
CA PHE A 10 20.44 -2.18 9.36
C PHE A 10 18.95 -2.11 8.98
N ILE A 11 18.18 -3.13 9.35
CA ILE A 11 16.76 -3.23 9.03
C ILE A 11 15.96 -2.09 9.69
N ASN A 12 16.26 -1.72 10.94
CA ASN A 12 15.63 -0.58 11.60
C ASN A 12 15.87 0.73 10.83
N ASN A 13 17.12 0.99 10.44
CA ASN A 13 17.46 2.19 9.69
C ASN A 13 16.77 2.24 8.32
N ILE A 14 16.89 1.17 7.53
CA ILE A 14 16.29 1.12 6.18
C ILE A 14 14.77 1.19 6.25
N SER A 15 14.14 0.45 7.15
CA SER A 15 12.69 0.43 7.28
C SER A 15 12.13 1.79 7.70
N GLY A 16 12.74 2.45 8.69
CA GLY A 16 12.34 3.78 9.12
C GLY A 16 12.46 4.81 8.01
N GLN A 17 13.61 4.86 7.31
CA GLN A 17 13.80 5.82 6.22
C GLN A 17 12.89 5.54 5.03
N TRP A 18 12.84 4.29 4.56
CA TRP A 18 11.95 3.88 3.48
C TRP A 18 10.50 4.22 3.78
N PHE A 19 10.02 3.90 4.99
CA PHE A 19 8.64 4.12 5.37
C PHE A 19 8.29 5.59 5.39
N LYS A 20 9.15 6.45 5.94
CA LYS A 20 8.92 7.91 5.92
C LYS A 20 8.81 8.40 4.47
N ASP A 21 9.77 8.06 3.63
CA ASP A 21 9.80 8.48 2.22
C ASP A 21 8.52 8.00 1.50
N PHE A 22 8.24 6.70 1.56
CA PHE A 22 7.13 6.05 0.85
C PHE A 22 5.75 6.49 1.36
N PHE A 23 5.55 6.53 2.68
CA PHE A 23 4.26 6.86 3.27
C PHE A 23 3.91 8.33 3.06
N LEU A 24 4.88 9.24 3.21
CA LEU A 24 4.66 10.67 3.01
C LEU A 24 4.32 10.98 1.54
N GLU A 25 4.97 10.31 0.59
CA GLU A 25 4.63 10.40 -0.83
C GLU A 25 3.17 9.99 -1.08
N LYS A 26 2.72 8.84 -0.54
CA LYS A 26 1.32 8.40 -0.67
C LYS A 26 0.33 9.35 0.00
N VAL A 27 0.68 9.92 1.16
CA VAL A 27 -0.15 10.95 1.83
C VAL A 27 -0.25 12.24 1.01
N ASP A 28 0.84 12.66 0.38
CA ASP A 28 0.84 13.86 -0.46
C ASP A 28 0.05 13.64 -1.75
N SER A 29 0.18 12.47 -2.39
CA SER A 29 -0.66 12.07 -3.52
C SER A 29 -2.14 12.00 -3.14
N LEU A 30 -2.47 11.48 -1.95
CA LEU A 30 -3.84 11.50 -1.43
C LEU A 30 -4.37 12.93 -1.30
N ARG A 31 -3.57 13.84 -0.72
CA ARG A 31 -3.94 15.25 -0.56
C ARG A 31 -4.18 15.93 -1.90
N LEU A 32 -3.27 15.75 -2.86
CA LEU A 32 -3.40 16.30 -4.22
C LEU A 32 -4.64 15.73 -4.90
N GLY A 33 -4.86 14.42 -4.78
CA GLY A 33 -6.06 13.75 -5.28
C GLY A 33 -7.34 14.39 -4.77
N PHE A 34 -7.46 14.75 -3.49
CA PHE A 34 -8.65 15.45 -2.97
C PHE A 34 -8.80 16.89 -3.46
N LEU A 35 -7.70 17.59 -3.73
CA LEU A 35 -7.72 18.99 -4.17
C LEU A 35 -8.06 19.11 -5.67
N GLU A 36 -7.45 18.25 -6.49
CA GLU A 36 -7.62 18.24 -7.95
C GLU A 36 -9.00 17.69 -8.36
N ASN A 37 -9.54 16.74 -7.58
CA ASN A 37 -10.84 16.14 -7.84
C ASN A 37 -12.04 16.91 -7.26
N SER A 38 -11.82 18.10 -6.69
CA SER A 38 -12.89 18.93 -6.12
C SER A 38 -13.96 19.36 -7.12
N ASP A 39 -13.76 19.06 -8.41
CA ASP A 39 -14.71 19.27 -9.50
C ASP A 39 -15.42 18.00 -10.01
N GLN A 40 -14.96 16.75 -9.73
CA GLN A 40 -15.50 15.55 -10.43
C GLN A 40 -15.55 14.16 -9.72
N THR A 41 -15.32 13.98 -8.41
CA THR A 41 -15.55 12.63 -7.80
C THR A 41 -16.46 12.60 -6.58
N PHE A 42 -17.30 11.54 -6.57
CA PHE A 42 -18.28 11.14 -5.53
C PHE A 42 -19.49 12.07 -5.35
N GLY A 43 -20.24 12.33 -6.44
CA GLY A 43 -21.45 13.16 -6.36
C GLY A 43 -21.15 14.55 -5.77
N ASP A 44 -22.16 15.24 -5.24
CA ASP A 44 -22.02 16.59 -4.66
C ASP A 44 -21.12 16.69 -3.39
N PHE A 45 -20.32 15.66 -3.07
CA PHE A 45 -19.44 15.67 -1.91
C PHE A 45 -18.19 16.53 -2.17
N LYS A 46 -18.02 17.58 -1.35
CA LYS A 46 -16.79 18.35 -1.27
C LYS A 46 -16.08 18.05 0.06
N PRO A 47 -14.84 17.56 0.06
CA PRO A 47 -14.11 17.28 1.29
C PRO A 47 -13.86 18.57 2.07
N ASP A 48 -13.95 18.49 3.40
CA ASP A 48 -13.56 19.61 4.26
C ASP A 48 -12.03 19.71 4.31
N ILE A 49 -11.50 20.71 3.59
CA ILE A 49 -10.05 20.92 3.44
C ILE A 49 -9.37 21.17 4.79
N LYS A 50 -10.04 21.81 5.76
CA LYS A 50 -9.45 22.09 7.07
C LYS A 50 -9.30 20.80 7.87
N ILE A 51 -10.35 19.98 7.91
CA ILE A 51 -10.31 18.67 8.58
C ILE A 51 -9.30 17.75 7.91
N MET A 52 -9.28 17.71 6.57
CA MET A 52 -8.32 16.93 5.82
C MET A 52 -6.88 17.31 6.20
N ASN A 53 -6.53 18.58 6.11
CA ASN A 53 -5.18 19.04 6.44
C ASN A 53 -4.84 18.78 7.91
N TYR A 54 -5.79 18.95 8.84
CA TYR A 54 -5.58 18.64 10.26
C TYR A 54 -5.22 17.17 10.48
N ILE A 55 -5.99 16.24 9.90
CA ILE A 55 -5.76 14.79 10.04
C ILE A 55 -4.44 14.40 9.38
N LEU A 56 -4.21 14.82 8.13
CA LEU A 56 -3.01 14.45 7.39
C LEU A 56 -1.75 14.98 8.07
N ASN A 57 -1.76 16.21 8.59
CA ASN A 57 -0.60 16.76 9.31
C ASN A 57 -0.30 15.97 10.59
N GLY A 58 -1.32 15.62 11.40
CA GLY A 58 -1.11 14.80 12.60
C GLY A 58 -0.56 13.40 12.29
N ILE A 59 -0.92 12.84 11.12
CA ILE A 59 -0.34 11.58 10.63
C ILE A 59 1.13 11.81 10.23
N LYS A 60 1.45 12.87 9.47
CA LYS A 60 2.84 13.18 9.09
C LYS A 60 3.75 13.36 10.31
N GLU A 61 3.27 14.02 11.36
CA GLU A 61 3.98 14.14 12.64
C GLU A 61 4.21 12.78 13.30
N SER A 62 3.23 11.88 13.26
CA SER A 62 3.37 10.52 13.78
C SER A 62 4.42 9.72 13.00
N VAL A 63 4.50 9.91 11.68
CA VAL A 63 5.46 9.23 10.79
C VAL A 63 6.90 9.72 11.02
N ALA A 64 7.08 11.02 11.32
CA ALA A 64 8.39 11.62 11.51
C ALA A 64 9.23 10.93 12.62
N ASN A 65 8.56 10.34 13.61
CA ASN A 65 9.19 9.72 14.78
C ASN A 65 9.44 8.20 14.65
N ILE A 66 9.25 7.60 13.47
CA ILE A 66 9.44 6.16 13.28
C ILE A 66 10.87 5.86 12.82
N ASP A 67 11.71 5.34 13.71
CA ASP A 67 13.11 5.05 13.44
C ASP A 67 13.46 3.56 13.53
N SER A 68 12.47 2.71 13.80
CA SER A 68 12.62 1.27 13.95
C SER A 68 11.49 0.47 13.32
N LEU A 69 11.76 -0.81 13.05
CA LEU A 69 10.76 -1.75 12.56
C LEU A 69 9.63 -1.94 13.57
N GLU A 70 9.94 -1.90 14.87
CA GLU A 70 8.97 -2.04 15.96
C GLU A 70 8.00 -0.85 16.03
N GLU A 71 8.49 0.38 15.91
CA GLU A 71 7.66 1.59 15.84
C GLU A 71 6.80 1.62 14.57
N LEU A 72 7.37 1.18 13.45
CA LEU A 72 6.66 1.05 12.19
C LEU A 72 5.50 0.05 12.32
N LYS A 73 5.73 -1.10 12.95
CA LYS A 73 4.67 -2.09 13.22
C LYS A 73 3.59 -1.52 14.15
N ALA A 74 3.98 -0.76 15.17
CA ALA A 74 3.03 -0.10 16.06
C ALA A 74 2.18 0.94 15.30
N PHE A 75 2.79 1.68 14.37
CA PHE A 75 2.07 2.60 13.49
C PHE A 75 1.07 1.85 12.60
N ILE A 76 1.50 0.78 11.92
CA ILE A 76 0.60 -0.05 11.10
C ILE A 76 -0.57 -0.55 11.94
N ALA A 77 -0.30 -1.10 13.13
CA ALA A 77 -1.36 -1.62 14.00
C ALA A 77 -2.35 -0.54 14.47
N LYS A 78 -1.89 0.69 14.69
CA LYS A 78 -2.73 1.84 15.07
C LYS A 78 -3.66 2.29 13.94
N TYR A 79 -3.20 2.20 12.68
CA TYR A 79 -3.90 2.76 11.52
C TYR A 79 -4.51 1.71 10.58
N SER A 80 -4.28 0.41 10.82
CA SER A 80 -4.93 -0.69 10.11
C SER A 80 -6.23 -1.10 10.82
N PHE A 81 -7.37 -1.03 10.14
CA PHE A 81 -8.61 -1.62 10.58
C PHE A 81 -8.51 -3.16 10.55
N ASN A 82 -8.78 -3.77 11.70
CA ASN A 82 -9.03 -5.21 11.89
C ASN A 82 -8.00 -6.18 11.24
N ASN A 83 -6.90 -6.48 11.93
CA ASN A 83 -5.80 -7.34 11.49
C ASN A 83 -6.15 -8.82 11.18
N ASN A 84 -7.37 -9.27 11.50
CA ASN A 84 -7.79 -10.68 11.39
C ASN A 84 -8.52 -11.01 10.07
N ALA A 85 -8.87 -10.02 9.26
CA ALA A 85 -9.59 -10.23 8.01
C ALA A 85 -8.60 -10.51 6.87
N LYS A 86 -8.36 -11.79 6.57
CA LYS A 86 -7.68 -12.23 5.33
C LYS A 86 -8.39 -11.65 4.10
N GLY A 87 -7.96 -10.49 3.58
CA GLY A 87 -8.44 -10.07 2.25
C GLY A 87 -9.87 -9.52 2.17
N ASN A 88 -10.70 -9.62 3.22
CA ASN A 88 -12.13 -9.43 3.07
C ASN A 88 -12.53 -7.94 3.07
N LEU A 89 -12.51 -7.34 1.87
CA LEU A 89 -13.07 -6.03 1.55
C LEU A 89 -14.51 -5.85 2.08
N LYS A 90 -15.27 -6.94 2.18
CA LYS A 90 -16.66 -6.95 2.69
C LYS A 90 -16.76 -6.53 4.17
N ILE A 91 -15.87 -7.02 5.03
CA ILE A 91 -15.88 -6.72 6.47
C ILE A 91 -15.53 -5.24 6.72
N ILE A 92 -14.57 -4.72 5.96
CA ILE A 92 -14.17 -3.31 6.00
C ILE A 92 -15.33 -2.42 5.52
N GLY A 93 -15.99 -2.79 4.41
CA GLY A 93 -17.17 -2.09 3.91
C GLY A 93 -18.31 -2.03 4.92
N ASP A 94 -18.57 -3.12 5.63
CA ASP A 94 -19.66 -3.22 6.62
C ASP A 94 -19.39 -2.40 7.89
N GLU A 95 -18.15 -2.41 8.40
CA GLU A 95 -17.73 -1.59 9.56
C GLU A 95 -17.77 -0.09 9.23
N ILE A 96 -17.27 0.29 8.06
CA ILE A 96 -17.27 1.68 7.59
C ILE A 96 -18.67 2.18 7.29
N GLN A 97 -19.52 1.37 6.65
CA GLN A 97 -20.93 1.72 6.44
C GLN A 97 -21.65 1.90 7.77
N SER A 98 -21.34 1.07 8.77
CA SER A 98 -21.90 1.22 10.11
C SER A 98 -21.44 2.50 10.79
N GLU A 99 -20.14 2.85 10.72
CA GLU A 99 -19.60 4.11 11.26
C GLU A 99 -20.17 5.33 10.51
N LEU A 100 -20.33 5.25 9.18
CA LEU A 100 -20.98 6.28 8.36
C LEU A 100 -22.44 6.48 8.79
N ILE A 101 -23.24 5.40 8.86
CA ILE A 101 -24.66 5.46 9.23
C ILE A 101 -24.82 5.99 10.66
N GLU A 102 -24.01 5.52 11.60
CA GLU A 102 -24.00 6.00 12.98
C GLU A 102 -23.65 7.49 13.06
N THR A 103 -22.68 7.93 12.27
CA THR A 103 -22.22 9.31 12.27
C THR A 103 -23.21 10.26 11.60
N LEU A 104 -23.85 9.84 10.51
CA LEU A 104 -24.96 10.55 9.87
C LEU A 104 -26.15 10.73 10.84
N ASN A 105 -26.42 9.71 11.67
CA ASN A 105 -27.49 9.77 12.67
C ASN A 105 -27.14 10.64 13.89
N LYS A 106 -25.86 10.65 14.32
CA LYS A 106 -25.43 11.37 15.55
C LYS A 106 -25.01 12.82 15.30
N ASN A 107 -24.53 13.17 14.11
CA ASN A 107 -23.96 14.49 13.81
C ASN A 107 -24.54 15.10 12.53
N PRO A 108 -25.86 15.35 12.45
CA PRO A 108 -26.51 15.80 11.22
C PRO A 108 -26.02 17.17 10.72
N ASN A 109 -25.42 17.99 11.59
CA ASN A 109 -24.96 19.34 11.23
C ASN A 109 -23.49 19.38 10.76
N ASN A 110 -22.69 18.33 11.01
CA ASN A 110 -21.26 18.26 10.67
C ASN A 110 -20.94 17.06 9.77
N ILE A 111 -21.90 16.67 8.92
CA ILE A 111 -21.81 15.47 8.08
C ILE A 111 -20.58 15.51 7.17
N GLN A 112 -20.28 16.64 6.54
CA GLN A 112 -19.14 16.77 5.63
C GLN A 112 -17.79 16.55 6.32
N GLU A 113 -17.57 17.16 7.49
CA GLU A 113 -16.34 16.98 8.28
C GLU A 113 -16.13 15.50 8.60
N LYS A 114 -17.20 14.82 8.99
CA LYS A 114 -17.15 13.42 9.40
C LYS A 114 -16.98 12.45 8.25
N ILE A 115 -17.66 12.68 7.13
CA ILE A 115 -17.43 11.90 5.90
C ILE A 115 -15.97 12.07 5.45
N THR A 116 -15.44 13.30 5.49
CA THR A 116 -14.03 13.57 5.17
C THR A 116 -13.08 12.79 6.07
N GLU A 117 -13.31 12.81 7.39
CA GLU A 117 -12.53 12.03 8.36
C GLU A 117 -12.54 10.53 8.05
N ILE A 118 -13.71 9.96 7.76
CA ILE A 118 -13.87 8.53 7.46
C ILE A 118 -13.12 8.17 6.17
N ILE A 119 -13.31 8.91 5.08
CA ILE A 119 -12.63 8.62 3.80
C ILE A 119 -11.11 8.68 4.00
N ILE A 120 -10.58 9.66 4.71
CA ILE A 120 -9.13 9.74 4.96
C ILE A 120 -8.66 8.54 5.77
N LYS A 121 -9.36 8.15 6.85
CA LYS A 121 -9.00 6.95 7.63
C LYS A 121 -8.98 5.69 6.76
N MET A 122 -9.93 5.54 5.84
CA MET A 122 -9.96 4.41 4.91
C MET A 122 -8.73 4.36 4.01
N GLN A 123 -8.38 5.50 3.43
CA GLN A 123 -7.24 5.59 2.51
C GLN A 123 -5.92 5.32 3.25
N ILE A 124 -5.79 5.85 4.46
CA ILE A 124 -4.64 5.57 5.34
C ILE A 124 -4.57 4.09 5.75
N ASN A 125 -5.71 3.47 6.05
CA ASN A 125 -5.77 2.03 6.31
C ASN A 125 -5.31 1.21 5.10
N ASN A 126 -5.73 1.57 3.89
CA ASN A 126 -5.30 0.86 2.67
C ASN A 126 -3.78 0.98 2.47
N ILE A 127 -3.23 2.19 2.59
CA ILE A 127 -1.79 2.43 2.50
C ILE A 127 -1.03 1.60 3.54
N THR A 128 -1.42 1.65 4.81
CA THR A 128 -0.74 0.92 5.90
C THR A 128 -0.84 -0.60 5.75
N ARG A 129 -1.96 -1.11 5.26
CA ARG A 129 -2.13 -2.53 4.98
C ARG A 129 -1.22 -3.01 3.86
N ASN A 130 -1.04 -2.21 2.81
CA ASN A 130 -0.13 -2.56 1.71
C ASN A 130 1.33 -2.57 2.18
N ILE A 131 1.71 -1.61 3.04
CA ILE A 131 3.03 -1.54 3.66
C ILE A 131 3.32 -2.77 4.53
N LYS A 132 2.31 -3.30 5.23
CA LYS A 132 2.45 -4.50 6.07
C LYS A 132 3.06 -5.68 5.30
N TYR A 133 2.65 -5.90 4.05
CA TYR A 133 3.21 -6.98 3.22
C TYR A 133 4.69 -6.77 2.86
N SER A 134 5.16 -5.52 2.81
CA SER A 134 6.58 -5.21 2.64
C SER A 134 7.35 -5.43 3.94
N VAL A 135 6.76 -5.08 5.08
CA VAL A 135 7.32 -5.32 6.43
C VAL A 135 7.55 -6.80 6.70
N ASP A 136 6.63 -7.67 6.27
CA ASP A 136 6.77 -9.13 6.40
C ASP A 136 8.07 -9.65 5.72
N THR A 137 8.57 -8.95 4.68
CA THR A 137 9.85 -9.29 4.04
C THR A 137 11.03 -9.02 4.97
N LEU A 138 10.99 -7.92 5.72
CA LEU A 138 12.02 -7.57 6.70
C LEU A 138 12.03 -8.55 7.88
N GLU A 139 10.85 -8.95 8.35
CA GLU A 139 10.72 -9.97 9.39
C GLU A 139 11.27 -11.31 8.91
N THR A 140 11.00 -11.68 7.66
CA THR A 140 11.53 -12.91 7.06
C THR A 140 13.07 -12.89 7.00
N LEU A 141 13.66 -11.74 6.66
CA LEU A 141 15.13 -11.57 6.64
C LEU A 141 15.72 -11.73 8.05
N LEU A 142 15.17 -11.01 9.02
CA LEU A 142 15.59 -11.09 10.42
C LEU A 142 15.47 -12.51 10.97
N SER A 143 14.37 -13.21 10.66
CA SER A 143 14.14 -14.58 11.13
C SER A 143 15.07 -15.61 10.47
N LYS A 144 15.35 -15.48 9.16
CA LYS A 144 16.15 -16.47 8.42
C LYS A 144 17.66 -16.29 8.60
N ILE A 145 18.13 -15.05 8.72
CA ILE A 145 19.56 -14.74 8.85
C ILE A 145 19.97 -14.59 10.32
N GLY A 146 19.06 -14.14 11.18
CA GLY A 146 19.33 -13.82 12.58
C GLY A 146 19.48 -12.32 12.83
N GLU A 147 18.70 -11.79 13.78
CA GLU A 147 18.68 -10.36 14.12
C GLU A 147 20.05 -9.82 14.57
N ASP A 148 20.79 -10.63 15.33
CA ASP A 148 22.07 -10.28 15.94
C ASP A 148 23.28 -10.59 15.04
N THR A 149 23.04 -11.12 13.84
CA THR A 149 24.11 -11.42 12.88
C THR A 149 24.84 -10.13 12.51
N LEU A 150 26.17 -10.16 12.57
CA LEU A 150 26.99 -9.02 12.18
C LEU A 150 26.78 -8.72 10.70
N ILE A 151 26.57 -7.44 10.37
CA ILE A 151 26.22 -7.05 9.00
C ILE A 151 27.30 -7.43 7.97
N GLU A 152 28.56 -7.45 8.40
CA GLU A 152 29.72 -7.85 7.59
C GLU A 152 29.83 -9.35 7.34
N ASP A 153 29.09 -10.17 8.10
CA ASP A 153 29.00 -11.61 7.91
C ASP A 153 27.78 -12.02 7.06
N VAL A 154 26.85 -11.10 6.84
CA VAL A 154 25.68 -11.32 5.99
C VAL A 154 26.09 -11.31 4.52
N LEU A 155 25.87 -12.44 3.85
CA LEU A 155 26.08 -12.59 2.41
C LEU A 155 24.98 -11.86 1.63
N LEU A 156 25.38 -11.08 0.63
CA LEU A 156 24.45 -10.39 -0.25
C LEU A 156 23.54 -11.39 -0.98
N GLU A 157 24.06 -12.55 -1.38
CA GLU A 157 23.31 -13.59 -2.07
C GLU A 157 22.15 -14.13 -1.23
N ASP A 158 22.33 -14.24 0.09
CA ASP A 158 21.27 -14.69 1.00
C ASP A 158 20.15 -13.65 1.09
N ILE A 159 20.51 -12.36 1.15
CA ILE A 159 19.56 -11.25 1.11
C ILE A 159 18.78 -11.28 -0.21
N GLU A 160 19.48 -11.34 -1.34
CA GLU A 160 18.88 -11.36 -2.69
C GLU A 160 17.97 -12.57 -2.87
N TYR A 161 18.38 -13.75 -2.41
CA TYR A 161 17.57 -14.96 -2.46
C TYR A 161 16.27 -14.82 -1.68
N ILE A 162 16.33 -14.40 -0.41
CA ILE A 162 15.15 -14.26 0.45
C ILE A 162 14.20 -13.18 -0.09
N ILE A 163 14.75 -12.07 -0.58
CA ILE A 163 14.00 -10.99 -1.21
C ILE A 163 13.29 -11.50 -2.46
N ASN A 164 14.00 -12.22 -3.33
CA ASN A 164 13.43 -12.71 -4.60
C ASN A 164 12.29 -13.70 -4.35
N GLU A 165 12.43 -14.60 -3.37
CA GLU A 165 11.35 -15.53 -3.01
C GLU A 165 10.12 -14.79 -2.45
N ASN A 166 10.33 -13.77 -1.61
CA ASN A 166 9.21 -12.93 -1.12
C ASN A 166 8.56 -12.10 -2.23
N TYR A 167 9.34 -11.62 -3.20
CA TYR A 167 8.86 -10.90 -4.37
C TYR A 167 7.99 -11.79 -5.25
N LYS A 168 8.43 -13.02 -5.56
CA LYS A 168 7.71 -13.98 -6.39
C LYS A 168 6.31 -14.28 -5.86
N ILE A 169 6.12 -14.32 -4.54
CA ILE A 169 4.79 -14.53 -3.93
C ILE A 169 3.81 -13.42 -4.34
N SER A 170 4.23 -12.16 -4.33
CA SER A 170 3.38 -11.03 -4.75
C SER A 170 3.19 -10.99 -6.26
N LEU A 171 4.26 -11.27 -7.02
CA LEU A 171 4.19 -11.36 -8.48
C LEU A 171 3.17 -12.43 -8.93
N GLU A 172 3.18 -13.61 -8.30
CA GLU A 172 2.26 -14.69 -8.67
C GLU A 172 0.78 -14.29 -8.46
N LYS A 173 0.47 -13.48 -7.44
CA LYS A 173 -0.87 -12.92 -7.27
C LYS A 173 -1.27 -12.07 -8.48
N LEU A 174 -0.37 -11.21 -8.96
CA LEU A 174 -0.62 -10.36 -10.13
C LEU A 174 -0.75 -11.19 -11.40
N LYS A 175 0.07 -12.23 -11.58
CA LYS A 175 -0.01 -13.16 -12.70
C LYS A 175 -1.34 -13.89 -12.75
N ILE A 176 -1.79 -14.42 -11.61
CA ILE A 176 -3.09 -15.08 -11.49
C ILE A 176 -4.22 -14.10 -11.81
N TRP A 177 -4.18 -12.89 -11.24
CA TRP A 177 -5.18 -11.86 -11.52
C TRP A 177 -5.19 -11.49 -13.01
N SER A 178 -4.02 -11.34 -13.63
CA SER A 178 -3.88 -10.94 -15.03
C SER A 178 -4.42 -12.00 -15.99
N LYS A 179 -4.14 -13.28 -15.71
CA LYS A 179 -4.73 -14.42 -16.44
C LYS A 179 -6.26 -14.45 -16.33
N GLN A 180 -6.81 -14.05 -15.18
CA GLN A 180 -8.25 -13.96 -14.95
C GLN A 180 -8.88 -12.74 -15.63
N ASN A 181 -8.09 -11.70 -15.94
CA ASN A 181 -8.53 -10.42 -16.48
C ASN A 181 -7.70 -10.00 -17.72
N PRO A 182 -7.75 -10.78 -18.82
CA PRO A 182 -6.84 -10.61 -19.95
C PRO A 182 -7.08 -9.32 -20.74
N ILE A 183 -8.28 -8.74 -20.70
CA ILE A 183 -8.58 -7.47 -21.38
C ILE A 183 -7.79 -6.34 -20.72
N GLN A 184 -7.83 -6.27 -19.39
CA GLN A 184 -7.12 -5.27 -18.60
C GLN A 184 -5.61 -5.49 -18.68
N SER A 185 -5.17 -6.75 -18.68
CA SER A 185 -3.74 -7.09 -18.64
C SER A 185 -2.97 -6.67 -19.89
N LYS A 186 -3.64 -6.55 -21.03
CA LYS A 186 -3.02 -6.04 -22.27
C LYS A 186 -2.46 -4.64 -22.13
N ASN A 187 -3.01 -3.83 -21.22
CA ASN A 187 -2.58 -2.44 -21.06
C ASN A 187 -1.26 -2.30 -20.29
N TYR A 188 -0.74 -3.40 -19.72
CA TYR A 188 0.53 -3.43 -19.00
C TYR A 188 1.33 -4.72 -19.25
N GLU A 189 1.14 -5.34 -20.41
CA GLU A 189 1.74 -6.64 -20.72
C GLU A 189 3.28 -6.58 -20.76
N ASP A 190 3.84 -5.51 -21.31
CA ASP A 190 5.28 -5.26 -21.36
C ASP A 190 5.87 -5.12 -19.94
N GLU A 191 5.18 -4.40 -19.05
CA GLU A 191 5.57 -4.25 -17.65
C GLU A 191 5.52 -5.60 -16.91
N LEU A 192 4.50 -6.42 -17.19
CA LEU A 192 4.40 -7.75 -16.60
C LEU A 192 5.57 -8.65 -17.05
N GLU A 193 5.99 -8.57 -18.31
CA GLU A 193 7.19 -9.28 -18.79
C GLU A 193 8.46 -8.82 -18.08
N ILE A 194 8.63 -7.52 -17.85
CA ILE A 194 9.76 -6.98 -17.07
C ILE A 194 9.75 -7.56 -15.66
N LEU A 195 8.60 -7.60 -15.00
CA LEU A 195 8.44 -8.17 -13.65
C LEU A 195 8.79 -9.67 -13.61
N GLU A 196 8.47 -10.43 -14.66
CA GLU A 196 8.75 -11.87 -14.74
C GLU A 196 10.19 -12.21 -15.11
N SER A 197 10.92 -11.28 -15.72
CA SER A 197 12.28 -11.49 -16.21
C SER A 197 13.36 -11.47 -15.12
N ASP A 198 14.61 -11.76 -15.53
CA ASP A 198 15.81 -11.64 -14.68
C ASP A 198 16.35 -10.19 -14.60
N LYS A 199 15.55 -9.20 -15.02
CA LYS A 199 15.90 -7.77 -14.89
C LYS A 199 16.11 -7.35 -13.44
N SER A 200 16.84 -6.25 -13.28
CA SER A 200 17.16 -5.68 -11.98
C SER A 200 15.90 -5.25 -11.21
N PHE A 201 15.99 -5.21 -9.87
CA PHE A 201 14.88 -4.74 -9.04
C PHE A 201 14.50 -3.27 -9.30
N ILE A 202 15.43 -2.47 -9.84
CA ILE A 202 15.16 -1.07 -10.24
C ILE A 202 14.21 -1.07 -11.44
N GLU A 203 14.52 -1.84 -12.48
CA GLU A 203 13.65 -1.97 -13.65
C GLU A 203 12.28 -2.56 -13.27
N LYS A 204 12.26 -3.56 -12.38
CA LYS A 204 11.01 -4.14 -11.86
C LYS A 204 10.17 -3.12 -11.11
N LYS A 205 10.78 -2.24 -10.30
CA LYS A 205 10.07 -1.15 -9.62
C LYS A 205 9.45 -0.18 -10.62
N MET A 206 10.18 0.22 -11.65
CA MET A 206 9.65 1.12 -12.69
C MET A 206 8.46 0.48 -13.41
N ALA A 207 8.54 -0.79 -13.77
CA ALA A 207 7.41 -1.53 -14.36
C ALA A 207 6.21 -1.59 -13.40
N SER A 208 6.44 -1.86 -12.11
CA SER A 208 5.37 -1.89 -11.10
C SER A 208 4.72 -0.52 -10.86
N GLU A 209 5.47 0.58 -11.00
CA GLU A 209 4.95 1.95 -10.88
C GLU A 209 4.01 2.29 -12.05
N ILE A 210 4.37 1.87 -13.27
CA ILE A 210 3.51 2.02 -14.45
C ILE A 210 2.21 1.24 -14.29
N ILE A 211 2.28 -0.02 -13.81
CA ILE A 211 1.10 -0.83 -13.51
C ILE A 211 0.23 -0.16 -12.43
N GLU A 212 0.83 0.35 -11.36
CA GLU A 212 0.10 1.08 -10.32
C GLU A 212 -0.63 2.31 -10.89
N HIS A 213 0.07 3.10 -11.72
CA HIS A 213 -0.52 4.28 -12.36
C HIS A 213 -1.69 3.92 -13.29
N TYR A 214 -1.58 2.83 -14.04
CA TYR A 214 -2.67 2.29 -14.82
C TYR A 214 -3.91 1.98 -13.96
N PHE A 215 -3.74 1.29 -12.84
CA PHE A 215 -4.85 0.98 -11.94
C PHE A 215 -5.45 2.22 -11.27
N ASN A 216 -4.64 3.24 -10.99
CA ASN A 216 -5.11 4.52 -10.43
C ASN A 216 -5.90 5.36 -11.44
N THR A 217 -5.66 5.21 -12.74
CA THR A 217 -6.32 6.00 -13.81
C THR A 217 -7.60 5.36 -14.35
N ILE A 218 -7.73 4.03 -14.31
CA ILE A 218 -8.87 3.32 -14.90
C ILE A 218 -10.16 3.33 -14.08
N ILE A 219 -10.09 3.51 -12.75
CA ILE A 219 -11.29 3.50 -11.88
C ILE A 219 -12.32 4.55 -12.33
N GLY A 220 -11.89 5.65 -12.95
CA GLY A 220 -12.77 6.70 -13.48
C GLY A 220 -13.22 6.51 -14.93
N ALA A 221 -12.60 5.61 -15.70
CA ALA A 221 -12.80 5.50 -17.16
C ALA A 221 -13.58 4.26 -17.61
N ASP A 222 -13.40 3.11 -16.93
CA ASP A 222 -14.02 1.83 -17.32
C ASP A 222 -15.24 1.43 -16.48
N ILE A 223 -15.53 2.14 -15.39
CA ILE A 223 -16.69 1.90 -14.53
C ILE A 223 -17.79 2.88 -14.94
N ASP A 224 -18.73 2.41 -15.74
CA ASP A 224 -19.85 3.21 -16.25
C ASP A 224 -20.77 3.68 -15.10
N GLU A 225 -21.33 4.90 -15.17
CA GLU A 225 -22.19 5.49 -14.12
C GLU A 225 -23.37 4.58 -13.75
N ASN A 226 -23.85 3.80 -14.73
CA ASN A 226 -24.92 2.82 -14.59
C ASN A 226 -24.52 1.58 -13.76
N GLU A 227 -23.24 1.22 -13.70
CA GLU A 227 -22.72 0.14 -12.85
C GLU A 227 -22.51 0.61 -11.39
N ILE A 228 -22.19 1.89 -11.20
CA ILE A 228 -22.10 2.54 -9.87
C ILE A 228 -23.49 2.67 -9.24
N THR A 229 -24.50 3.06 -10.00
CA THR A 229 -25.88 3.19 -9.50
C THR A 229 -26.54 1.87 -9.12
N ASN A 230 -26.02 0.73 -9.62
CA ASN A 230 -26.52 -0.63 -9.31
C ASN A 230 -25.75 -1.34 -8.18
N LEU A 231 -24.85 -0.65 -7.47
CA LEU A 231 -24.19 -1.13 -6.26
C LEU A 231 -25.17 -1.23 -5.08
N ASN A 232 -26.08 -2.20 -5.13
CA ASN A 232 -26.87 -2.57 -3.97
C ASN A 232 -26.02 -3.49 -3.07
N PRO A 233 -25.79 -3.16 -1.77
CA PRO A 233 -25.02 -3.98 -0.83
C PRO A 233 -25.47 -5.45 -0.76
N GLN A 234 -26.75 -5.71 -1.05
CA GLN A 234 -27.32 -7.06 -1.05
C GLN A 234 -26.96 -7.90 -2.29
N ASN A 235 -26.48 -7.27 -3.37
CA ASN A 235 -26.13 -7.91 -4.65
C ASN A 235 -24.62 -7.89 -4.96
N LEU A 236 -23.78 -7.32 -4.07
CA LEU A 236 -22.32 -7.36 -4.17
C LEU A 236 -21.82 -8.81 -3.98
N ASN A 237 -21.63 -9.52 -5.09
CA ASN A 237 -20.99 -10.82 -5.12
C ASN A 237 -19.49 -10.68 -5.50
N SER A 238 -18.69 -11.71 -5.22
CA SER A 238 -17.24 -11.74 -5.52
C SER A 238 -16.88 -11.56 -7.00
N ASN A 239 -17.86 -11.60 -7.90
CA ASN A 239 -17.68 -11.43 -9.34
C ASN A 239 -18.04 -10.00 -9.80
N SER A 240 -18.38 -9.10 -8.88
CA SER A 240 -18.55 -7.67 -9.19
C SER A 240 -17.24 -7.11 -9.72
N LYS A 241 -17.30 -6.40 -10.87
CA LYS A 241 -16.15 -5.75 -11.50
C LYS A 241 -15.39 -4.87 -10.50
N ILE A 242 -16.10 -4.12 -9.65
CA ILE A 242 -15.49 -3.25 -8.63
C ILE A 242 -14.65 -4.04 -7.61
N ILE A 243 -15.14 -5.21 -7.19
CA ILE A 243 -14.36 -6.09 -6.27
C ILE A 243 -13.13 -6.64 -6.98
N ILE A 244 -13.27 -7.06 -8.25
CA ILE A 244 -12.17 -7.58 -9.06
C ILE A 244 -11.10 -6.51 -9.29
N PHE A 245 -11.50 -5.28 -9.63
CA PHE A 245 -10.59 -4.15 -9.82
C PHE A 245 -9.91 -3.72 -8.53
N ASN A 246 -10.65 -3.58 -7.42
CA ASN A 246 -10.07 -3.30 -6.10
C ASN A 246 -9.04 -4.35 -5.69
N LYS A 247 -9.29 -5.63 -5.99
CA LYS A 247 -8.30 -6.69 -5.77
C LYS A 247 -7.05 -6.49 -6.64
N GLY A 248 -7.20 -6.04 -7.89
CA GLY A 248 -6.07 -5.70 -8.77
C GLY A 248 -5.22 -4.55 -8.21
N ILE A 249 -5.86 -3.45 -7.81
CA ILE A 249 -5.21 -2.29 -7.18
C ILE A 249 -4.40 -2.72 -5.95
N MET A 250 -5.03 -3.48 -5.04
CA MET A 250 -4.34 -3.95 -3.83
C MET A 250 -3.11 -4.82 -4.14
N ILE A 251 -3.18 -5.69 -5.16
CA ILE A 251 -2.04 -6.53 -5.56
C ILE A 251 -0.91 -5.66 -6.14
N CYS A 252 -1.24 -4.64 -6.92
CA CYS A 252 -0.26 -3.76 -7.54
C CYS A 252 0.42 -2.85 -6.52
N ASP A 253 -0.36 -2.29 -5.58
CA ASP A 253 0.19 -1.51 -4.46
C ASP A 253 1.10 -2.35 -3.56
N GLU A 254 0.71 -3.59 -3.28
CA GLU A 254 1.55 -4.56 -2.54
C GLU A 254 2.90 -4.76 -3.26
N LEU A 255 2.85 -4.98 -4.58
CA LEU A 255 4.03 -5.23 -5.39
C LEU A 255 4.95 -4.00 -5.45
N TYR A 256 4.38 -2.82 -5.69
CA TYR A 256 5.11 -1.56 -5.77
C TYR A 256 5.78 -1.22 -4.43
N SER A 257 5.03 -1.31 -3.33
CA SER A 257 5.55 -1.09 -1.97
C SER A 257 6.74 -2.01 -1.68
N LYS A 258 6.60 -3.30 -2.02
CA LYS A 258 7.67 -4.29 -1.82
C LYS A 258 8.90 -3.99 -2.68
N LEU A 259 8.73 -3.69 -3.96
CA LEU A 259 9.84 -3.34 -4.86
C LEU A 259 10.52 -2.02 -4.48
N SER A 260 9.76 -1.05 -3.96
CA SER A 260 10.31 0.19 -3.41
C SER A 260 11.23 -0.08 -2.22
N LEU A 261 10.79 -0.93 -1.27
CA LEU A 261 11.59 -1.35 -0.13
C LEU A 261 12.86 -2.10 -0.55
N ILE A 262 12.71 -3.07 -1.45
CA ILE A 262 13.83 -3.88 -1.95
C ILE A 262 14.90 -2.99 -2.59
N ASN A 263 14.49 -2.01 -3.41
CA ASN A 263 15.45 -1.09 -4.00
C ASN A 263 16.18 -0.26 -2.93
N LYS A 264 15.47 0.26 -1.93
CA LYS A 264 16.10 1.00 -0.82
C LYS A 264 17.13 0.14 -0.08
N MET A 265 16.84 -1.14 0.13
CA MET A 265 17.78 -2.09 0.73
C MET A 265 19.02 -2.28 -0.15
N LEU A 266 18.83 -2.50 -1.45
CA LEU A 266 19.92 -2.78 -2.40
C LEU A 266 20.76 -1.55 -2.76
N GLU A 267 20.25 -0.32 -2.59
CA GLU A 267 21.07 0.89 -2.63
C GLU A 267 22.18 0.87 -1.57
N SER A 268 21.93 0.19 -0.45
CA SER A 268 22.88 0.02 0.64
C SER A 268 23.77 -1.22 0.52
N LYS A 269 23.76 -1.91 -0.63
CA LYS A 269 24.43 -3.22 -0.83
C LYS A 269 25.92 -3.27 -0.54
N VAL A 270 26.59 -2.11 -0.50
CA VAL A 270 28.03 -1.98 -0.23
C VAL A 270 28.42 -2.47 1.17
N ILE A 271 27.46 -2.57 2.10
CA ILE A 271 27.72 -3.00 3.48
C ILE A 271 27.76 -4.52 3.66
N PHE A 272 27.23 -5.29 2.69
CA PHE A 272 27.15 -6.74 2.79
C PHE A 272 28.42 -7.39 2.26
N LYS A 273 28.65 -8.63 2.71
CA LYS A 273 29.70 -9.48 2.18
C LYS A 273 29.33 -9.95 0.78
N LYS A 274 30.31 -9.89 -0.12
CA LYS A 274 30.25 -10.44 -1.49
C LYS A 274 30.88 -11.82 -1.55
#